data_AF-A0A2S8GJ47-F1
#
_entry.id   AF-A0A2S8GJ47-F1
#
_cell.length_a   1.000
_cell.length_b   1.000
_cell.length_c   1.000
_cell.angle_alpha   90.00
_cell.angle_beta   90.00
_cell.angle_gamma   90.00
#
_symmetry.space_group_name_H-M   'P 1'
#
loop_
_entity.id
_entity.type
_entity.pdbx_description
1 polymer ?
#
loop_
_entity_poly.entity_id
_entity_poly.type
_entity_poly.pdbx_seq_one_letter_code
_entity_poly.pdbx_strand_id
1 'polypeptide(L)'
;MSQQERTHHAKARLDALLGIYAPAQSHRQAYWDLIRIVRERSQILNRHLIANFRWDHRFVRFVEGLAAAVEHQDRWIRHPGTWPGSSSGLYGGMRSLMRHLFQRYPVPDFVSNSWFARFPEPWYRPLYLHMAEGRGIRQFADRPSIPLSPKAARHYLNAPADLDPIEAQRWAQIVALGGAKAMARKLVCYTVLGECSSDEPFWGSVLRFLVANSPLLHDEEVQIVDFINGQRFRPGHEAWGRGGGMEPLQPNFSMKGRTLRSMRRYMIHWREELLRKRPELAIQTSRWPHTEIAPMVHRQGGSKWMLFELVSDRALLLEGAAMRHCVKDYLDECVSGRSSIWSLRVNRGPKSERMATIEVSPKTKRIVQAQGKCNSSPTPEAWQVLENWAEREGLEFNWFVRR
;
A
#
# COMPACT_ATOMS: atom_id res chain seq x y z
N MET A 1 10.57 -32.37 -14.53
CA MET A 1 11.86 -31.89 -14.01
C MET A 1 12.18 -32.54 -12.68
N SER A 2 13.23 -33.34 -12.63
CA SER A 2 13.80 -33.95 -11.42
C SER A 2 14.38 -32.89 -10.47
N GLN A 3 14.61 -33.25 -9.20
CA GLN A 3 15.20 -32.33 -8.20
C GLN A 3 16.62 -31.88 -8.57
N GLN A 4 17.39 -32.74 -9.24
CA GLN A 4 18.71 -32.41 -9.78
C GLN A 4 18.62 -31.40 -10.93
N GLU A 5 17.69 -31.59 -11.87
CA GLU A 5 17.45 -30.65 -12.97
C GLU A 5 17.00 -29.28 -12.48
N ARG A 6 16.12 -29.22 -11.46
CA ARG A 6 15.69 -27.96 -10.82
C ARG A 6 16.86 -27.24 -10.16
N THR A 7 17.77 -27.98 -9.51
CA THR A 7 18.94 -27.42 -8.83
C THR A 7 19.98 -26.89 -9.82
N HIS A 8 20.23 -27.63 -10.90
CA HIS A 8 21.12 -27.19 -11.98
C HIS A 8 20.58 -25.91 -12.66
N HIS A 9 19.28 -25.90 -12.97
CA HIS A 9 18.63 -24.74 -13.57
C HIS A 9 18.65 -23.51 -12.64
N ALA A 10 18.48 -23.70 -11.32
CA ALA A 10 18.56 -22.61 -10.34
C ALA A 10 19.98 -22.01 -10.25
N LYS A 11 21.01 -22.84 -10.31
CA LYS A 11 22.41 -22.39 -10.32
C LYS A 11 22.73 -21.59 -11.57
N ALA A 12 22.42 -22.10 -12.76
CA ALA A 12 22.65 -21.40 -14.02
C ALA A 12 21.93 -20.03 -14.08
N ARG A 13 20.71 -19.95 -13.53
CA ARG A 13 19.96 -18.70 -13.40
C ARG A 13 20.64 -17.70 -12.46
N LEU A 14 21.11 -18.16 -11.30
CA LEU A 14 21.85 -17.32 -10.36
C LEU A 14 23.12 -16.76 -11.00
N ASP A 15 23.90 -17.61 -11.68
CA ASP A 15 25.13 -17.21 -12.35
C ASP A 15 24.85 -16.18 -13.46
N ALA A 16 23.79 -16.37 -14.25
CA ALA A 16 23.34 -15.39 -15.24
C ALA A 16 22.95 -14.05 -14.61
N LEU A 17 22.17 -14.07 -13.51
CA LEU A 17 21.76 -12.87 -12.80
C LEU A 17 22.97 -12.10 -12.23
N LEU A 18 23.91 -12.80 -11.61
CA LEU A 18 25.15 -12.19 -11.10
C LEU A 18 25.98 -11.56 -12.23
N GLY A 19 25.95 -12.15 -13.43
CA GLY A 19 26.58 -11.59 -14.62
C GLY A 19 25.87 -10.33 -15.15
N ILE A 20 24.53 -10.31 -15.16
CA ILE A 20 23.72 -9.15 -15.59
C ILE A 20 23.98 -7.92 -14.71
N TYR A 21 24.07 -8.13 -13.40
CA TYR A 21 24.26 -7.07 -12.42
C TYR A 21 25.72 -6.82 -12.04
N ALA A 22 26.67 -7.43 -12.76
CA ALA A 22 28.08 -7.15 -12.53
C ALA A 22 28.37 -5.67 -12.83
N PRO A 23 29.06 -4.95 -11.92
CA PRO A 23 29.35 -3.52 -12.11
C PRO A 23 30.37 -3.30 -13.23
N ALA A 24 30.69 -2.02 -13.50
CA ALA A 24 31.67 -1.62 -14.49
C ALA A 24 33.04 -2.32 -14.31
N GLN A 25 33.84 -2.37 -15.37
CA GLN A 25 35.09 -3.14 -15.42
C GLN A 25 36.06 -2.83 -14.26
N SER A 26 36.10 -1.58 -13.81
CA SER A 26 36.92 -1.13 -12.67
C SER A 26 36.56 -1.79 -11.33
N HIS A 27 35.32 -2.26 -11.18
CA HIS A 27 34.80 -2.88 -9.95
C HIS A 27 34.65 -4.41 -10.07
N ARG A 28 34.89 -4.96 -11.27
CA ARG A 28 34.52 -6.35 -11.61
C ARG A 28 35.29 -7.39 -10.78
N GLN A 29 36.58 -7.17 -10.54
CA GLN A 29 37.39 -8.09 -9.72
C GLN A 29 36.87 -8.15 -8.28
N ALA A 30 36.74 -6.99 -7.63
CA ALA A 30 36.24 -6.87 -6.27
C ALA A 30 34.82 -7.44 -6.13
N TYR A 31 33.98 -7.30 -7.16
CA TYR A 31 32.66 -7.92 -7.20
C TYR A 31 32.73 -9.43 -7.15
N TRP A 32 33.49 -10.09 -8.03
CA TRP A 32 33.58 -11.54 -8.03
C TRP A 32 34.26 -12.11 -6.78
N ASP A 33 35.23 -11.38 -6.21
CA ASP A 33 35.83 -11.73 -4.91
C ASP A 33 34.79 -11.67 -3.77
N LEU A 34 33.97 -10.61 -3.74
CA LEU A 34 32.88 -10.50 -2.78
C LEU A 34 31.84 -11.62 -2.95
N ILE A 35 31.40 -11.89 -4.19
CA ILE A 35 30.45 -12.97 -4.48
C ILE A 35 30.99 -14.33 -4.02
N ARG A 36 32.27 -14.61 -4.25
CA ARG A 36 32.91 -15.85 -3.78
C ARG A 36 32.83 -15.96 -2.25
N ILE A 37 33.23 -14.92 -1.53
CA ILE A 37 33.18 -14.89 -0.06
C ILE A 37 31.75 -15.06 0.46
N VAL A 38 30.78 -14.40 -0.17
CA VAL A 38 29.36 -14.49 0.22
C VAL A 38 28.81 -15.90 0.00
N ARG A 39 29.18 -16.57 -1.08
CA ARG A 39 28.82 -17.98 -1.35
C ARG A 39 29.43 -18.94 -0.34
N GLU A 40 30.68 -18.72 0.05
CA GLU A 40 31.42 -19.57 0.99
C GLU A 40 30.90 -19.42 2.42
N ARG A 41 30.55 -18.20 2.84
CA ARG A 41 30.35 -17.86 4.26
C ARG A 41 28.91 -17.51 4.63
N SER A 42 27.95 -17.65 3.72
CA SER A 42 26.56 -17.27 4.02
C SER A 42 25.52 -17.99 3.17
N GLN A 43 24.25 -17.81 3.55
CA GLN A 43 23.09 -18.31 2.81
C GLN A 43 22.50 -17.25 1.84
N ILE A 44 23.11 -16.07 1.71
CA ILE A 44 22.59 -14.95 0.90
C ILE A 44 22.36 -15.37 -0.57
N LEU A 45 23.26 -16.19 -1.12
CA LEU A 45 23.21 -16.66 -2.51
C LEU A 45 22.84 -18.16 -2.61
N ASN A 46 22.11 -18.71 -1.63
CA ASN A 46 21.77 -20.14 -1.64
C ASN A 46 20.77 -20.50 -2.75
N ARG A 47 21.19 -21.40 -3.63
CA ARG A 47 20.43 -21.99 -4.75
C ARG A 47 19.07 -22.61 -4.40
N HIS A 48 18.87 -23.14 -3.20
CA HIS A 48 17.59 -23.75 -2.79
C HIS A 48 16.49 -22.70 -2.55
N LEU A 49 16.89 -21.48 -2.18
CA LEU A 49 15.99 -20.32 -2.11
C LEU A 49 15.66 -19.74 -3.50
N ILE A 50 16.32 -20.21 -4.57
CA ILE A 50 16.11 -19.75 -5.95
C ILE A 50 15.26 -20.76 -6.72
N ALA A 51 15.43 -22.05 -6.45
CA ALA A 51 14.70 -23.13 -7.13
C ALA A 51 13.18 -23.13 -6.87
N ASN A 52 12.76 -22.66 -5.69
CA ASN A 52 11.34 -22.61 -5.30
C ASN A 52 10.63 -21.32 -5.72
N PHE A 53 11.37 -20.33 -6.22
CA PHE A 53 10.88 -18.98 -6.43
C PHE A 53 10.98 -18.61 -7.90
N ARG A 54 9.88 -18.76 -8.64
CA ARG A 54 9.75 -18.17 -9.99
C ARG A 54 9.95 -16.66 -9.86
N TRP A 55 11.05 -16.13 -10.43
CA TRP A 55 11.34 -14.69 -10.56
C TRP A 55 10.91 -13.86 -9.36
N ASP A 56 11.39 -14.24 -8.19
CA ASP A 56 11.13 -13.43 -7.02
C ASP A 56 12.02 -12.20 -7.08
N HIS A 57 11.39 -11.04 -7.36
CA HIS A 57 12.01 -9.71 -7.31
C HIS A 57 12.84 -9.52 -6.03
N ARG A 58 12.57 -10.27 -4.95
CA ARG A 58 13.38 -10.25 -3.74
C ARG A 58 14.85 -10.61 -3.98
N PHE A 59 15.16 -11.63 -4.79
CA PHE A 59 16.52 -12.12 -4.97
C PHE A 59 17.37 -11.18 -5.82
N VAL A 60 16.76 -10.60 -6.86
CA VAL A 60 17.36 -9.56 -7.71
C VAL A 60 17.94 -8.42 -6.86
N ARG A 61 17.17 -7.96 -5.86
CA ARG A 61 17.58 -6.86 -4.98
C ARG A 61 18.78 -7.18 -4.09
N PHE A 62 18.97 -8.44 -3.70
CA PHE A 62 20.16 -8.83 -2.95
C PHE A 62 21.40 -8.82 -3.84
N VAL A 63 21.27 -9.26 -5.10
CA VAL A 63 22.35 -9.17 -6.09
C VAL A 63 22.68 -7.71 -6.41
N GLU A 64 21.68 -6.87 -6.66
CA GLU A 64 21.84 -5.42 -6.83
C GLU A 64 22.51 -4.78 -5.62
N GLY A 65 22.12 -5.17 -4.40
CA GLY A 65 22.73 -4.69 -3.17
C GLY A 65 24.21 -5.08 -3.05
N LEU A 66 24.60 -6.28 -3.48
CA LEU A 66 25.99 -6.72 -3.50
C LEU A 66 26.80 -5.96 -4.56
N ALA A 67 26.24 -5.73 -5.75
CA ALA A 67 26.88 -4.91 -6.79
C ALA A 67 27.10 -3.48 -6.29
N ALA A 68 26.07 -2.85 -5.72
CA ALA A 68 26.15 -1.51 -5.15
C ALA A 68 27.15 -1.42 -3.99
N ALA A 69 27.29 -2.47 -3.18
CA ALA A 69 28.28 -2.48 -2.10
C ALA A 69 29.72 -2.40 -2.63
N VAL A 70 29.97 -2.92 -3.84
CA VAL A 70 31.28 -2.88 -4.50
C VAL A 70 31.51 -1.54 -5.21
N GLU A 71 30.45 -0.91 -5.74
CA GLU A 71 30.53 0.46 -6.25
C GLU A 71 30.97 1.46 -5.16
N HIS A 72 30.79 1.10 -3.89
CA HIS A 72 31.27 1.84 -2.72
C HIS A 72 32.49 1.20 -2.04
N GLN A 73 33.30 0.41 -2.76
CA GLN A 73 34.45 -0.30 -2.18
C GLN A 73 35.50 0.61 -1.55
N ASP A 74 35.62 1.85 -2.02
CA ASP A 74 36.49 2.90 -1.48
C ASP A 74 36.15 3.26 -0.02
N ARG A 75 34.92 2.94 0.40
CA ARG A 75 34.41 3.17 1.77
C ARG A 75 34.44 1.95 2.67
N TRP A 76 35.03 0.83 2.23
CA TRP A 76 35.14 -0.36 3.07
C TRP A 76 36.10 -0.13 4.24
N ILE A 77 35.59 -0.25 5.47
CA ILE A 77 36.39 -0.16 6.70
C ILE A 77 37.06 -1.49 7.06
N ARG A 78 36.59 -2.61 6.49
CA ARG A 78 37.18 -3.94 6.65
C ARG A 78 37.10 -4.69 5.34
N HIS A 79 38.16 -5.43 5.03
CA HIS A 79 38.22 -6.26 3.83
C HIS A 79 37.13 -7.36 3.87
N PRO A 80 36.43 -7.66 2.75
CA PRO A 80 35.42 -8.72 2.72
C PRO A 80 35.96 -10.08 3.20
N GLY A 81 37.23 -10.38 2.91
CA GLY A 81 37.88 -11.64 3.27
C GLY A 81 38.04 -11.88 4.78
N THR A 82 37.89 -10.86 5.62
CA THR A 82 37.89 -11.00 7.09
C THR A 82 36.49 -11.12 7.67
N TRP A 83 35.43 -11.09 6.84
CA TRP A 83 34.05 -11.25 7.31
C TRP A 83 33.82 -12.69 7.78
N PRO A 84 33.44 -12.94 9.05
CA PRO A 84 33.28 -14.30 9.58
C PRO A 84 32.12 -15.07 8.93
N GLY A 85 31.27 -14.40 8.15
CA GLY A 85 30.07 -14.98 7.56
C GLY A 85 28.82 -14.75 8.40
N SER A 86 27.75 -15.44 8.02
CA SER A 86 26.49 -15.42 8.76
C SER A 86 25.66 -16.68 8.50
N SER A 87 25.20 -17.30 9.59
CA SER A 87 24.20 -18.38 9.57
C SER A 87 22.76 -17.85 9.53
N SER A 88 22.56 -16.54 9.57
CA SER A 88 21.23 -15.93 9.48
C SER A 88 20.64 -16.08 8.06
N GLY A 89 19.31 -16.00 7.95
CA GLY A 89 18.63 -15.93 6.66
C GLY A 89 19.03 -14.70 5.83
N LEU A 90 18.59 -14.62 4.57
CA LEU A 90 18.98 -13.61 3.57
C LEU A 90 19.18 -12.20 4.13
N TYR A 91 18.16 -11.68 4.82
CA TYR A 91 18.15 -10.34 5.42
C TYR A 91 19.23 -10.16 6.49
N GLY A 92 19.33 -11.10 7.44
CA GLY A 92 20.33 -11.04 8.51
C GLY A 92 21.76 -11.24 8.00
N GLY A 93 21.94 -12.10 6.99
CA GLY A 93 23.21 -12.27 6.30
C GLY A 93 23.67 -10.97 5.65
N MET A 94 22.79 -10.33 4.87
CA MET A 94 23.10 -9.07 4.19
C MET A 94 23.40 -7.95 5.20
N ARG A 95 22.63 -7.81 6.27
CA ARG A 95 22.93 -6.82 7.33
C ARG A 95 24.28 -7.08 8.01
N SER A 96 24.62 -8.34 8.28
CA SER A 96 25.93 -8.72 8.83
C SER A 96 27.07 -8.30 7.90
N LEU A 97 26.92 -8.56 6.59
CA LEU A 97 27.90 -8.16 5.60
C LEU A 97 28.05 -6.64 5.51
N MET A 98 26.96 -5.89 5.37
CA MET A 98 27.02 -4.42 5.28
C MET A 98 27.65 -3.81 6.54
N ARG A 99 27.32 -4.35 7.72
CA ARG A 99 27.95 -3.97 8.99
C ARG A 99 29.46 -4.19 8.98
N HIS A 100 29.92 -5.34 8.48
CA HIS A 100 31.34 -5.65 8.38
C HIS A 100 32.06 -4.65 7.47
N LEU A 101 31.49 -4.40 6.28
CA LEU A 101 32.08 -3.57 5.25
C LEU A 101 32.10 -2.09 5.60
N PHE A 102 31.02 -1.54 6.17
CA PHE A 102 30.85 -0.08 6.25
C PHE A 102 30.70 0.49 7.66
N GLN A 103 30.19 -0.27 8.64
CA GLN A 103 29.79 0.30 9.94
C GLN A 103 30.97 0.50 10.89
N ARG A 104 31.46 1.75 10.97
CA ARG A 104 32.27 2.21 12.10
C ARG A 104 31.41 2.46 13.34
N TYR A 105 30.19 2.95 13.12
CA TYR A 105 29.16 3.14 14.14
C TYR A 105 27.91 2.33 13.80
N PRO A 106 27.15 1.83 14.81
CA PRO A 106 25.93 1.08 14.58
C PRO A 106 24.90 1.90 13.80
N VAL A 107 24.37 1.33 12.73
CA VAL A 107 23.28 1.91 11.93
C VAL A 107 21.99 1.12 12.20
N PRO A 108 20.84 1.77 12.36
CA PRO A 108 19.57 1.08 12.55
C PRO A 108 19.26 0.06 11.44
N ASP A 109 18.59 -1.03 11.81
CA ASP A 109 18.30 -2.14 10.89
C ASP A 109 17.41 -1.70 9.70
N PHE A 110 16.46 -0.79 9.92
CA PHE A 110 15.60 -0.27 8.85
C PHE A 110 16.39 0.49 7.78
N VAL A 111 17.44 1.24 8.17
CA VAL A 111 18.35 1.91 7.22
C VAL A 111 19.25 0.87 6.54
N SER A 112 19.65 -0.19 7.25
CA SER A 112 20.41 -1.30 6.64
C SER A 112 19.60 -2.04 5.57
N ASN A 113 18.27 -2.05 5.68
CA ASN A 113 17.41 -2.66 4.67
C ASN A 113 17.39 -1.88 3.35
N SER A 114 17.90 -0.64 3.30
CA SER A 114 18.03 0.15 2.08
C SER A 114 18.81 -0.56 0.96
N TRP A 115 19.77 -1.41 1.31
CA TRP A 115 20.59 -2.15 0.37
C TRP A 115 19.80 -3.16 -0.46
N PHE A 116 18.61 -3.57 0.01
CA PHE A 116 17.77 -4.59 -0.61
C PHE A 116 16.27 -4.24 -0.51
N ALA A 117 15.96 -2.94 -0.41
CA ALA A 117 14.60 -2.42 -0.40
C ALA A 117 13.93 -2.63 -1.76
N ARG A 118 12.60 -2.77 -1.78
CA ARG A 118 11.84 -3.01 -3.02
C ARG A 118 11.94 -1.85 -4.00
N PHE A 119 11.84 -0.63 -3.47
CA PHE A 119 11.88 0.61 -4.21
C PHE A 119 12.76 1.57 -3.40
N PRO A 120 14.10 1.43 -3.47
CA PRO A 120 14.98 2.30 -2.71
C PRO A 120 14.98 3.69 -3.34
N GLU A 121 14.77 4.73 -2.52
CA GLU A 121 15.05 6.09 -2.97
C GLU A 121 16.57 6.27 -3.20
N PRO A 122 16.97 7.13 -4.15
CA PRO A 122 18.40 7.34 -4.46
C PRO A 122 19.27 7.67 -3.25
N TRP A 123 18.70 8.33 -2.24
CA TRP A 123 19.39 8.77 -1.03
C TRP A 123 19.46 7.72 0.09
N TYR A 124 18.78 6.56 -0.02
CA TYR A 124 18.75 5.58 1.07
C TYR A 124 20.13 4.95 1.37
N ARG A 125 20.90 4.55 0.35
CA ARG A 125 22.26 4.00 0.54
C ARG A 125 23.25 5.10 0.98
N PRO A 126 23.25 6.31 0.39
CA PRO A 126 24.01 7.44 0.92
C PRO A 126 23.71 7.72 2.40
N LEU A 127 22.44 7.63 2.83
CA LEU A 127 22.09 7.77 4.24
C LEU A 127 22.72 6.67 5.11
N TYR A 128 22.68 5.41 4.67
CA TYR A 128 23.32 4.31 5.39
C TYR A 128 24.82 4.59 5.59
N LEU A 129 25.54 4.95 4.52
CA LEU A 129 26.97 5.26 4.57
C LEU A 129 27.26 6.48 5.48
N HIS A 130 26.43 7.52 5.40
CA HIS A 130 26.53 8.71 6.25
C HIS A 130 26.39 8.36 7.73
N MET A 131 25.41 7.53 8.09
CA MET A 131 25.20 7.09 9.47
C MET A 131 26.27 6.10 9.94
N ALA A 132 26.79 5.25 9.04
CA ALA A 132 27.86 4.30 9.33
C ALA A 132 29.16 5.00 9.76
N GLU A 133 29.36 6.24 9.30
CA GLU A 133 30.46 7.13 9.70
C GLU A 133 30.20 7.89 11.02
N GLY A 134 29.02 7.71 11.63
CA GLY A 134 28.65 8.30 12.92
C GLY A 134 27.94 9.65 12.81
N ARG A 135 27.58 10.09 11.60
CA ARG A 135 26.83 11.34 11.39
C ARG A 135 25.33 11.12 11.53
N GLY A 136 24.64 12.09 12.12
CA GLY A 136 23.20 11.99 12.38
C GLY A 136 22.33 12.29 11.15
N ILE A 137 21.10 11.77 11.12
CA ILE A 137 20.09 12.07 10.08
C ILE A 137 19.84 13.57 9.90
N ARG A 138 19.99 14.37 10.96
CA ARG A 138 19.82 15.83 10.89
C ARG A 138 20.96 16.55 10.18
N GLN A 139 22.10 15.89 9.96
CA GLN A 139 23.25 16.40 9.20
C GLN A 139 23.28 15.88 7.76
N PHE A 140 22.36 14.99 7.39
CA PHE A 140 22.26 14.45 6.04
C PHE A 140 21.56 15.47 5.14
N ALA A 141 22.23 15.88 4.05
CA ALA A 141 21.76 16.95 3.17
C ALA A 141 20.54 16.52 2.34
N ASP A 142 20.58 15.32 1.76
CA ASP A 142 19.55 14.78 0.86
C ASP A 142 18.37 14.14 1.60
N ARG A 143 18.14 14.53 2.86
CA ARG A 143 17.03 13.99 3.64
C ARG A 143 15.69 14.46 3.07
N PRO A 144 14.61 13.68 3.25
CA PRO A 144 13.30 14.11 2.78
C PRO A 144 12.80 15.32 3.57
N SER A 145 11.87 16.06 2.96
CA SER A 145 11.33 17.32 3.48
C SER A 145 10.57 17.20 4.81
N ILE A 146 10.31 15.97 5.29
CA ILE A 146 9.63 15.71 6.56
C ILE A 146 10.40 16.36 7.72
N PRO A 147 9.82 17.33 8.45
CA PRO A 147 10.54 18.04 9.51
C PRO A 147 10.95 17.11 10.67
N LEU A 148 12.25 17.07 10.97
CA LEU A 148 12.82 16.31 12.10
C LEU A 148 13.34 17.25 13.20
N SER A 149 12.62 17.28 14.32
CA SER A 149 13.09 17.91 15.55
C SER A 149 14.24 17.11 16.19
N PRO A 150 15.03 17.69 17.11
CA PRO A 150 16.03 16.93 17.87
C PRO A 150 15.43 15.71 18.58
N LYS A 151 14.21 15.83 19.12
CA LYS A 151 13.49 14.74 19.78
C LYS A 151 13.10 13.65 18.78
N ALA A 152 12.59 14.02 17.61
CA ALA A 152 12.26 13.07 16.54
C ALA A 152 13.50 12.33 16.04
N ALA A 153 14.63 13.00 15.88
CA ALA A 153 15.87 12.34 15.46
C ALA A 153 16.34 11.24 16.44
N ARG A 154 16.08 11.39 17.75
CA ARG A 154 16.37 10.32 18.73
C ARG A 154 15.42 9.13 18.57
N HIS A 155 14.14 9.39 18.30
CA HIS A 155 13.18 8.32 18.02
C HIS A 155 13.48 7.61 16.70
N TYR A 156 13.98 8.33 15.69
CA TYR A 156 14.36 7.77 14.39
C TYR A 156 15.34 6.61 14.52
N LEU A 157 16.33 6.72 15.41
CA LEU A 157 17.31 5.65 15.67
C LEU A 157 16.68 4.36 16.22
N ASN A 158 15.48 4.46 16.79
CA ASN A 158 14.75 3.37 17.44
C ASN A 158 13.48 2.98 16.67
N ALA A 159 13.36 3.40 15.40
CA ALA A 159 12.23 3.04 14.57
C ALA A 159 12.19 1.52 14.29
N PRO A 160 11.00 0.93 14.11
CA PRO A 160 10.86 -0.49 13.76
C PRO A 160 11.71 -0.88 12.54
N ALA A 161 12.37 -2.03 12.63
CA ALA A 161 13.32 -2.50 11.62
C ALA A 161 12.70 -2.80 10.25
N ASP A 162 11.38 -3.00 10.20
CA ASP A 162 10.61 -3.32 9.00
C ASP A 162 10.09 -2.09 8.25
N LEU A 163 10.31 -0.89 8.79
CA LEU A 163 10.04 0.36 8.07
C LEU A 163 11.12 0.66 7.03
N ASP A 164 10.80 1.53 6.08
CA ASP A 164 11.80 2.24 5.29
C ASP A 164 12.22 3.57 5.94
N PRO A 165 13.27 4.25 5.42
CA PRO A 165 13.72 5.54 5.95
C PRO A 165 12.69 6.68 5.99
N ILE A 166 11.75 6.77 5.03
CA ILE A 166 10.69 7.81 5.01
C ILE A 166 9.65 7.48 6.08
N GLU A 167 9.19 6.23 6.08
CA GLU A 167 8.25 5.70 7.05
C GLU A 167 8.77 5.86 8.49
N ALA A 168 10.05 5.53 8.73
CA ALA A 168 10.71 5.71 10.02
C ALA A 168 10.78 7.18 10.44
N GLN A 169 10.96 8.11 9.49
CA GLN A 169 11.02 9.54 9.74
C GLN A 169 9.66 10.07 10.17
N ARG A 170 8.59 9.68 9.47
CA ARG A 170 7.22 10.00 9.87
C ARG A 170 6.86 9.38 11.22
N TRP A 171 7.19 8.10 11.42
CA TRP A 171 6.96 7.40 12.69
C TRP A 171 7.60 8.15 13.85
N ALA A 172 8.87 8.53 13.69
CA ALA A 172 9.63 9.26 14.70
C ALA A 172 9.06 10.67 14.96
N GLN A 173 8.55 11.35 13.92
CA GLN A 173 7.87 12.63 14.05
C GLN A 173 6.62 12.51 14.92
N ILE A 174 5.76 11.51 14.67
CA ILE A 174 4.52 11.27 15.43
C ILE A 174 4.83 10.95 16.89
N VAL A 175 5.79 10.07 17.13
CA VAL A 175 6.20 9.69 18.50
C VAL A 175 6.80 10.91 19.24
N ALA A 176 7.60 11.74 18.57
CA ALA A 176 8.14 12.95 19.17
C ALA A 176 7.07 13.98 19.57
N LEU A 177 5.98 14.06 18.81
CA LEU A 177 4.80 14.89 19.12
C LEU A 177 4.01 14.37 20.32
N GLY A 178 4.30 13.17 20.82
CA GLY A 178 3.58 12.53 21.94
C GLY A 178 2.60 11.45 21.52
N GLY A 179 2.55 11.09 20.23
CA GLY A 179 1.69 10.01 19.74
C GLY A 179 2.16 8.63 20.19
N ALA A 180 1.21 7.72 20.44
CA ALA A 180 1.51 6.33 20.75
C ALA A 180 2.21 5.64 19.56
N LYS A 181 3.18 4.76 19.84
CA LYS A 181 3.92 4.00 18.80
C LYS A 181 2.98 3.20 17.88
N ALA A 182 1.88 2.66 18.41
CA ALA A 182 0.87 1.92 17.64
C ALA A 182 0.11 2.82 16.65
N MET A 183 -0.27 4.03 17.06
CA MET A 183 -0.88 5.04 16.17
C MET A 183 0.11 5.44 15.07
N ALA A 184 1.37 5.71 15.43
CA ALA A 184 2.42 6.05 14.46
C ALA A 184 2.61 4.91 13.44
N ARG A 185 2.67 3.65 13.89
CA ARG A 185 2.80 2.47 13.03
C ARG A 185 1.62 2.37 12.06
N LYS A 186 0.39 2.56 12.55
CA LYS A 186 -0.83 2.48 11.76
C LYS A 186 -0.89 3.57 10.69
N LEU A 187 -0.64 4.82 11.06
CA LEU A 187 -0.66 5.95 10.12
C LEU A 187 0.38 5.77 9.00
N VAL A 188 1.59 5.34 9.36
CA VAL A 188 2.66 5.13 8.37
C VAL A 188 2.35 4.00 7.40
N CYS A 189 1.80 2.86 7.86
CA CYS A 189 1.55 1.71 6.99
C CYS A 189 0.25 1.77 6.19
N TYR A 190 -0.75 2.53 6.64
CA TYR A 190 -2.10 2.45 6.08
C TYR A 190 -2.60 3.76 5.48
N THR A 191 -1.76 4.80 5.41
CA THR A 191 -2.15 6.10 4.84
C THR A 191 -1.02 6.68 3.99
N VAL A 192 -1.33 7.78 3.28
CA VAL A 192 -0.36 8.59 2.52
C VAL A 192 0.80 9.13 3.38
N LEU A 193 0.70 9.12 4.71
CA LEU A 193 1.74 9.65 5.59
C LEU A 193 3.03 8.82 5.61
N GLY A 194 2.99 7.57 5.12
CA GLY A 194 4.19 6.75 4.90
C GLY A 194 5.07 7.27 3.77
N GLU A 195 4.58 8.20 2.96
CA GLU A 195 5.29 8.81 1.83
C GLU A 195 5.68 10.27 2.13
N CYS A 196 6.61 10.81 1.33
CA CYS A 196 6.91 12.24 1.32
C CYS A 196 5.76 13.00 0.66
N SER A 197 5.25 14.04 1.34
CA SER A 197 4.18 14.87 0.78
C SER A 197 4.71 16.22 0.30
N SER A 198 3.97 16.83 -0.63
CA SER A 198 4.21 18.18 -1.12
C SER A 198 3.93 19.28 -0.09
N ASP A 199 3.13 19.01 0.95
CA ASP A 199 2.76 20.00 1.99
C ASP A 199 2.97 19.46 3.41
N GLU A 200 4.25 19.27 3.76
CA GLU A 200 4.69 18.82 5.08
C GLU A 200 4.23 19.73 6.25
N PRO A 201 4.21 21.07 6.12
CA PRO A 201 3.68 21.94 7.17
C PRO A 201 2.20 21.66 7.48
N PHE A 202 1.37 21.46 6.45
CA PHE A 202 -0.04 21.10 6.63
C PHE A 202 -0.18 19.74 7.32
N TRP A 203 0.52 18.70 6.85
CA TRP A 203 0.48 17.39 7.51
C TRP A 203 0.97 17.45 8.95
N GLY A 204 1.97 18.28 9.25
CA GLY A 204 2.38 18.56 10.63
C GLY A 204 1.24 19.09 11.50
N SER A 205 0.31 19.89 10.94
CA SER A 205 -0.88 20.35 11.66
C SER A 205 -1.90 19.22 11.89
N VAL A 206 -2.07 18.32 10.91
CA VAL A 206 -2.93 17.13 11.03
C VAL A 206 -2.39 16.18 12.10
N LEU A 207 -1.07 15.91 12.10
CA LEU A 207 -0.44 15.05 13.09
C LEU A 207 -0.60 15.61 14.51
N ARG A 208 -0.39 16.91 14.71
CA ARG A 208 -0.64 17.57 16.01
C ARG A 208 -2.09 17.44 16.44
N PHE A 209 -3.04 17.62 15.52
CA PHE A 209 -4.46 17.43 15.79
C PHE A 209 -4.78 15.99 16.21
N LEU A 210 -4.27 14.99 15.49
CA LEU A 210 -4.51 13.56 15.81
C LEU A 210 -3.92 13.18 17.16
N VAL A 211 -2.68 13.60 17.44
CA VAL A 211 -2.01 13.32 18.72
C VAL A 211 -2.75 13.99 19.89
N ALA A 212 -3.18 15.24 19.75
CA ALA A 212 -3.91 15.96 20.79
C ALA A 212 -5.30 15.38 21.10
N ASN A 213 -5.88 14.59 20.19
CA ASN A 213 -7.19 13.96 20.35
C ASN A 213 -7.09 12.43 20.56
N SER A 214 -5.89 11.90 20.78
CA SER A 214 -5.65 10.48 21.02
C SER A 214 -6.06 10.08 22.46
N PRO A 215 -6.62 8.87 22.69
CA PRO A 215 -6.91 7.83 21.71
C PRO A 215 -8.19 8.09 20.91
N LEU A 216 -8.14 7.77 19.61
CA LEU A 216 -9.29 7.76 18.70
C LEU A 216 -9.88 6.35 18.59
N LEU A 217 -11.15 6.25 18.21
CA LEU A 217 -11.88 4.98 18.17
C LEU A 217 -11.86 4.36 16.76
N HIS A 218 -11.83 3.02 16.65
CA HIS A 218 -12.07 2.30 15.39
C HIS A 218 -11.23 2.77 14.18
N ASP A 219 -9.92 3.00 14.37
CA ASP A 219 -9.00 3.47 13.32
C ASP A 219 -9.39 4.84 12.72
N GLU A 220 -10.13 5.66 13.46
CA GLU A 220 -10.56 6.99 13.02
C GLU A 220 -9.37 7.89 12.62
N GLU A 221 -8.17 7.69 13.17
CA GLU A 221 -6.97 8.40 12.72
C GLU A 221 -6.64 8.13 11.24
N VAL A 222 -6.83 6.90 10.75
CA VAL A 222 -6.63 6.53 9.34
C VAL A 222 -7.73 7.16 8.50
N GLN A 223 -8.99 7.05 8.94
CA GLN A 223 -10.14 7.61 8.21
C GLN A 223 -10.04 9.13 8.06
N ILE A 224 -9.58 9.84 9.10
CA ILE A 224 -9.36 11.28 9.06
C ILE A 224 -8.28 11.62 8.03
N VAL A 225 -7.15 10.92 8.03
CA VAL A 225 -6.05 11.17 7.10
C VAL A 225 -6.47 10.91 5.66
N ASP A 226 -7.10 9.76 5.40
CA ASP A 226 -7.57 9.40 4.05
C ASP A 226 -8.61 10.39 3.54
N PHE A 227 -9.54 10.80 4.41
CA PHE A 227 -10.52 11.84 4.08
C PHE A 227 -9.83 13.15 3.71
N ILE A 228 -8.91 13.64 4.55
CA ILE A 228 -8.18 14.89 4.28
C ILE A 228 -7.39 14.79 2.98
N ASN A 229 -6.73 13.65 2.74
CA ASN A 229 -5.98 13.40 1.50
C ASN A 229 -6.90 13.49 0.27
N GLY A 230 -8.05 12.82 0.34
CA GLY A 230 -9.07 12.81 -0.70
C GLY A 230 -9.67 14.20 -1.00
N GLN A 231 -9.75 15.08 0.01
CA GLN A 231 -10.31 16.42 -0.17
C GLN A 231 -9.28 17.45 -0.66
N ARG A 232 -8.05 17.40 -0.14
CA ARG A 232 -7.03 18.46 -0.33
C ARG A 232 -6.05 18.18 -1.45
N PHE A 233 -5.69 16.92 -1.68
CA PHE A 233 -4.55 16.57 -2.54
C PHE A 233 -4.93 15.69 -3.73
N ARG A 234 -5.94 14.81 -3.58
CA ARG A 234 -6.38 13.94 -4.66
C ARG A 234 -7.31 14.66 -5.63
N PRO A 235 -7.31 14.27 -6.92
CA PRO A 235 -8.31 14.70 -7.88
C PRO A 235 -9.73 14.52 -7.34
N GLY A 236 -10.57 15.53 -7.51
CA GLY A 236 -11.91 15.54 -6.94
C GLY A 236 -12.77 14.39 -7.45
N HIS A 237 -12.50 13.89 -8.66
CA HIS A 237 -13.22 12.76 -9.21
C HIS A 237 -13.01 11.42 -8.46
N GLU A 238 -11.92 11.29 -7.70
CA GLU A 238 -11.68 10.11 -6.84
C GLU A 238 -12.59 10.12 -5.61
N ALA A 239 -12.94 11.30 -5.09
CA ALA A 239 -13.80 11.46 -3.91
C ALA A 239 -15.29 11.69 -4.27
N TRP A 240 -15.57 12.30 -5.42
CA TRP A 240 -16.92 12.75 -5.81
C TRP A 240 -17.63 11.87 -6.84
N GLY A 241 -16.90 11.32 -7.83
CA GLY A 241 -17.43 10.81 -9.11
C GLY A 241 -16.88 11.63 -10.30
N ARG A 242 -17.23 11.34 -11.57
CA ARG A 242 -16.70 12.10 -12.75
C ARG A 242 -16.84 13.61 -12.55
N GLY A 243 -17.93 14.03 -11.92
CA GLY A 243 -18.21 15.42 -11.62
C GLY A 243 -17.36 16.13 -10.58
N GLY A 244 -16.38 15.46 -9.97
CA GLY A 244 -15.42 16.13 -9.10
C GLY A 244 -14.29 16.84 -9.85
N GLY A 245 -14.06 16.50 -11.12
CA GLY A 245 -12.96 17.04 -11.92
C GLY A 245 -11.57 16.50 -11.56
N MET A 246 -10.54 17.04 -12.21
CA MET A 246 -9.13 16.66 -11.99
C MET A 246 -8.49 17.38 -10.80
N GLU A 247 -9.05 18.52 -10.40
CA GLU A 247 -8.58 19.30 -9.27
C GLU A 247 -9.13 18.77 -7.94
N PRO A 248 -8.39 18.91 -6.83
CA PRO A 248 -8.94 18.60 -5.51
C PRO A 248 -10.23 19.35 -5.23
N LEU A 249 -11.16 18.71 -4.52
CA LEU A 249 -12.43 19.34 -4.18
C LEU A 249 -12.26 20.56 -3.27
N GLN A 250 -11.24 20.50 -2.40
CA GLN A 250 -10.95 21.50 -1.38
C GLN A 250 -9.43 21.68 -1.21
N PRO A 251 -8.74 22.25 -2.20
CA PRO A 251 -7.27 22.43 -2.17
C PRO A 251 -6.83 23.35 -1.01
N ASN A 252 -7.75 24.18 -0.50
CA ASN A 252 -7.53 25.08 0.63
C ASN A 252 -7.98 24.52 1.98
N PHE A 253 -8.26 23.21 2.09
CA PHE A 253 -8.70 22.59 3.35
C PHE A 253 -7.71 22.86 4.49
N SER A 254 -8.18 23.40 5.61
CA SER A 254 -7.33 23.74 6.77
C SER A 254 -7.78 23.06 8.05
N MET A 255 -6.83 22.75 8.92
CA MET A 255 -7.07 22.27 10.29
C MET A 255 -7.32 23.41 11.29
N LYS A 256 -7.11 24.67 10.91
CA LYS A 256 -7.28 25.82 11.80
C LYS A 256 -8.72 25.89 12.32
N GLY A 257 -8.88 25.97 13.65
CA GLY A 257 -10.18 26.08 14.31
C GLY A 257 -11.01 24.79 14.37
N ARG A 258 -10.47 23.64 13.91
CA ARG A 258 -11.18 22.36 14.00
C ARG A 258 -11.00 21.70 15.36
N THR A 259 -12.11 21.26 15.93
CA THR A 259 -12.17 20.28 17.03
C THR A 259 -12.50 18.89 16.48
N LEU A 260 -12.23 17.82 17.23
CA LEU A 260 -12.63 16.45 16.83
C LEU A 260 -14.13 16.35 16.52
N ARG A 261 -14.98 16.97 17.34
CA ARG A 261 -16.44 17.02 17.11
C ARG A 261 -16.77 17.70 15.77
N SER A 262 -16.15 18.84 15.47
CA SER A 262 -16.36 19.53 14.19
C SER A 262 -15.85 18.71 13.00
N MET A 263 -14.74 17.98 13.17
CA MET A 263 -14.16 17.16 12.11
C MET A 263 -15.05 15.94 11.80
N ARG A 264 -15.52 15.24 12.84
CA ARG A 264 -16.50 14.15 12.70
C ARG A 264 -17.77 14.60 11.99
N ARG A 265 -18.37 15.71 12.46
CA ARG A 265 -19.57 16.28 11.82
C ARG A 265 -19.28 16.64 10.37
N TYR A 266 -18.14 17.25 10.10
CA TYR A 266 -17.72 17.59 8.75
C TYR A 266 -17.59 16.35 7.87
N MET A 267 -16.86 15.31 8.31
CA MET A 267 -16.73 14.05 7.57
C MET A 267 -18.05 13.34 7.29
N ILE A 268 -19.09 13.56 8.11
CA ILE A 268 -20.43 13.02 7.86
C ILE A 268 -21.16 13.86 6.81
N HIS A 269 -21.14 15.18 6.94
CA HIS A 269 -21.96 16.10 6.13
C HIS A 269 -21.21 16.78 4.99
N TRP A 270 -19.94 16.43 4.75
CA TRP A 270 -19.06 17.17 3.83
C TRP A 270 -19.65 17.34 2.45
N ARG A 271 -20.43 16.35 1.97
CA ARG A 271 -21.05 16.42 0.64
C ARG A 271 -22.18 17.43 0.57
N GLU A 272 -23.05 17.44 1.57
CA GLU A 272 -24.15 18.41 1.68
C GLU A 272 -23.57 19.81 1.83
N GLU A 273 -22.56 19.96 2.70
CA GLU A 273 -21.87 21.23 2.89
C GLU A 273 -21.15 21.70 1.62
N LEU A 274 -20.53 20.79 0.87
CA LEU A 274 -19.83 21.11 -0.37
C LEU A 274 -20.83 21.47 -1.47
N LEU A 275 -21.94 20.73 -1.64
CA LEU A 275 -22.99 21.06 -2.60
C LEU A 275 -23.63 22.42 -2.34
N ARG A 276 -23.84 22.78 -1.07
CA ARG A 276 -24.36 24.11 -0.71
C ARG A 276 -23.41 25.24 -1.14
N LYS A 277 -22.10 24.98 -1.17
CA LYS A 277 -21.07 25.95 -1.60
C LYS A 277 -20.76 25.87 -3.08
N ARG A 278 -20.92 24.70 -3.67
CA ARG A 278 -20.57 24.33 -5.05
C ARG A 278 -21.71 23.54 -5.70
N PRO A 279 -22.85 24.18 -6.01
CA PRO A 279 -24.02 23.49 -6.58
C PRO A 279 -23.73 22.83 -7.93
N GLU A 280 -22.72 23.31 -8.68
CA GLU A 280 -22.30 22.75 -9.97
C GLU A 280 -21.86 21.29 -9.87
N LEU A 281 -21.39 20.85 -8.70
CA LEU A 281 -21.02 19.45 -8.43
C LEU A 281 -22.23 18.50 -8.44
N ALA A 282 -23.47 19.01 -8.30
CA ALA A 282 -24.69 18.19 -8.43
C ALA A 282 -24.98 17.81 -9.88
N ILE A 283 -24.64 18.70 -10.82
CA ILE A 283 -24.97 18.54 -12.24
C ILE A 283 -24.07 17.49 -12.89
N GLN A 284 -22.89 17.28 -12.34
CA GLN A 284 -21.85 16.45 -12.95
C GLN A 284 -21.82 14.98 -12.45
N THR A 285 -22.79 14.54 -11.64
CA THR A 285 -22.96 13.10 -11.35
C THR A 285 -23.80 12.44 -12.42
N SER A 286 -23.22 11.50 -13.18
CA SER A 286 -23.97 10.74 -14.18
C SER A 286 -24.90 9.75 -13.48
N ARG A 287 -26.20 9.85 -13.78
CA ARG A 287 -27.22 8.85 -13.43
C ARG A 287 -27.78 8.25 -14.69
N TRP A 288 -28.11 6.96 -14.65
CA TRP A 288 -28.81 6.26 -15.72
C TRP A 288 -30.06 5.58 -15.17
N PRO A 289 -31.03 5.21 -16.02
CA PRO A 289 -32.21 4.50 -15.59
C PRO A 289 -31.88 3.13 -14.97
N HIS A 290 -32.75 2.65 -14.09
CA HIS A 290 -32.71 1.27 -13.64
C HIS A 290 -32.98 0.31 -14.81
N THR A 291 -32.39 -0.87 -14.74
CA THR A 291 -32.79 -2.01 -15.57
C THR A 291 -34.15 -2.57 -15.15
N GLU A 292 -34.73 -3.44 -15.97
CA GLU A 292 -36.00 -4.13 -15.67
C GLU A 292 -35.88 -5.20 -14.58
N ILE A 293 -34.66 -5.57 -14.20
CA ILE A 293 -34.40 -6.57 -13.16
C ILE A 293 -34.76 -5.95 -11.81
N ALA A 294 -35.50 -6.67 -10.97
CA ALA A 294 -35.97 -6.11 -9.70
C ALA A 294 -34.93 -6.26 -8.56
N PRO A 295 -34.85 -5.27 -7.64
CA PRO A 295 -34.10 -5.44 -6.41
C PRO A 295 -34.73 -6.49 -5.50
N MET A 296 -33.91 -7.07 -4.62
CA MET A 296 -34.35 -8.09 -3.66
C MET A 296 -34.07 -7.66 -2.22
N VAL A 297 -35.04 -7.95 -1.35
CA VAL A 297 -34.86 -7.90 0.10
C VAL A 297 -35.26 -9.26 0.66
N HIS A 298 -34.33 -9.91 1.36
CA HIS A 298 -34.53 -11.23 1.95
C HIS A 298 -34.21 -11.19 3.45
N ARG A 299 -35.04 -11.82 4.29
CA ARG A 299 -34.83 -11.87 5.74
C ARG A 299 -34.59 -13.33 6.15
N GLN A 300 -33.47 -13.59 6.81
CA GLN A 300 -33.09 -14.93 7.28
C GLN A 300 -32.33 -14.82 8.61
N GLY A 301 -32.75 -15.56 9.64
CA GLY A 301 -32.01 -15.70 10.90
C GLY A 301 -31.61 -14.36 11.56
N GLY A 302 -32.52 -13.38 11.60
CA GLY A 302 -32.25 -12.04 12.15
C GLY A 302 -31.40 -11.13 11.26
N SER A 303 -30.94 -11.61 10.10
CA SER A 303 -30.21 -10.83 9.10
C SER A 303 -31.15 -10.33 7.99
N LYS A 304 -30.96 -9.08 7.55
CA LYS A 304 -31.66 -8.52 6.38
C LYS A 304 -30.69 -8.37 5.22
N TRP A 305 -30.87 -9.18 4.19
CA TRP A 305 -30.12 -9.12 2.93
C TRP A 305 -30.82 -8.17 1.96
N MET A 306 -30.03 -7.38 1.25
CA MET A 306 -30.50 -6.39 0.27
C MET A 306 -29.61 -6.47 -0.96
N LEU A 307 -30.24 -6.59 -2.13
CA LEU A 307 -29.57 -6.59 -3.42
C LEU A 307 -30.24 -5.54 -4.30
N PHE A 308 -29.46 -4.58 -4.79
CA PHE A 308 -29.98 -3.44 -5.56
C PHE A 308 -28.96 -2.91 -6.55
N GLU A 309 -29.47 -2.30 -7.63
CA GLU A 309 -28.67 -1.75 -8.72
C GLU A 309 -27.98 -0.42 -8.34
N LEU A 310 -26.77 -0.23 -8.84
CA LEU A 310 -25.98 0.98 -8.70
C LEU A 310 -26.14 1.84 -9.97
N VAL A 311 -27.03 2.83 -9.90
CA VAL A 311 -27.45 3.66 -11.06
C VAL A 311 -26.76 5.03 -11.16
N SER A 312 -25.56 5.15 -10.59
CA SER A 312 -24.78 6.38 -10.72
C SER A 312 -23.28 6.13 -10.67
N ASP A 313 -22.51 6.99 -11.32
CA ASP A 313 -21.04 6.97 -11.30
C ASP A 313 -20.50 6.99 -9.86
N ARG A 314 -21.14 7.77 -8.99
CA ARG A 314 -20.87 7.82 -7.56
C ARG A 314 -21.15 6.49 -6.86
N ALA A 315 -22.25 5.82 -7.18
CA ALA A 315 -22.59 4.55 -6.55
C ALA A 315 -21.56 3.47 -6.91
N LEU A 316 -21.11 3.43 -8.17
CA LEU A 316 -20.01 2.57 -8.62
C LEU A 316 -18.69 2.88 -7.88
N LEU A 317 -18.32 4.17 -7.78
CA LEU A 317 -17.11 4.61 -7.07
C LEU A 317 -17.12 4.17 -5.60
N LEU A 318 -18.23 4.40 -4.89
CA LEU A 318 -18.37 4.04 -3.47
C LEU A 318 -18.36 2.52 -3.26
N GLU A 319 -18.90 1.76 -4.21
CA GLU A 319 -18.83 0.31 -4.18
C GLU A 319 -17.40 -0.18 -4.40
N GLY A 320 -16.72 0.30 -5.43
CA GLY A 320 -15.33 -0.08 -5.75
C GLY A 320 -14.36 0.25 -4.61
N ALA A 321 -14.50 1.43 -3.98
CA ALA A 321 -13.68 1.79 -2.83
C ALA A 321 -13.92 0.87 -1.62
N ALA A 322 -15.17 0.55 -1.31
CA ALA A 322 -15.52 -0.31 -0.17
C ALA A 322 -15.11 -1.77 -0.40
N MET A 323 -15.26 -2.25 -1.64
CA MET A 323 -14.98 -3.62 -2.04
C MET A 323 -13.55 -3.84 -2.54
N ARG A 324 -12.77 -2.76 -2.74
CA ARG A 324 -11.38 -2.79 -3.26
C ARG A 324 -11.26 -3.48 -4.62
N HIS A 325 -12.15 -3.13 -5.54
CA HIS A 325 -12.14 -3.58 -6.94
C HIS A 325 -12.51 -2.45 -7.90
N CYS A 326 -12.20 -2.63 -9.17
CA CYS A 326 -12.29 -1.58 -10.19
C CYS A 326 -13.68 -1.48 -10.85
N VAL A 327 -14.77 -1.66 -10.09
CA VAL A 327 -16.13 -1.60 -10.69
C VAL A 327 -16.49 -0.23 -11.29
N LYS A 328 -15.75 0.82 -10.93
CA LYS A 328 -15.87 2.14 -11.57
C LYS A 328 -15.61 2.09 -13.08
N ASP A 329 -14.78 1.15 -13.54
CA ASP A 329 -14.39 1.05 -14.95
C ASP A 329 -15.56 0.62 -15.85
N TYR A 330 -16.64 0.08 -15.26
CA TYR A 330 -17.88 -0.30 -15.96
C TYR A 330 -18.83 0.87 -16.24
N LEU A 331 -18.42 2.10 -15.94
CA LEU A 331 -19.30 3.26 -16.01
C LEU A 331 -19.85 3.50 -17.42
N ASP A 332 -19.02 3.40 -18.46
CA ASP A 332 -19.47 3.62 -19.83
C ASP A 332 -20.39 2.48 -20.31
N GLU A 333 -20.14 1.24 -19.88
CA GLU A 333 -21.03 0.09 -20.08
C GLU A 333 -22.39 0.29 -19.41
N CYS A 334 -22.40 0.79 -18.16
CA CYS A 334 -23.63 1.07 -17.42
C CYS A 334 -24.44 2.19 -18.05
N VAL A 335 -23.79 3.30 -18.43
CA VAL A 335 -24.44 4.42 -19.13
C VAL A 335 -25.03 3.96 -20.47
N SER A 336 -24.33 3.07 -21.19
CA SER A 336 -24.81 2.50 -22.45
C SER A 336 -25.84 1.37 -22.30
N GLY A 337 -26.14 0.92 -21.08
CA GLY A 337 -27.03 -0.22 -20.81
C GLY A 337 -26.46 -1.59 -21.19
N ARG A 338 -25.16 -1.70 -21.50
CA ARG A 338 -24.48 -2.96 -21.83
C ARG A 338 -24.23 -3.84 -20.60
N SER A 339 -23.99 -3.22 -19.45
CA SER A 339 -23.84 -3.88 -18.14
C SER A 339 -24.68 -3.17 -17.10
N SER A 340 -25.08 -3.88 -16.06
CA SER A 340 -25.67 -3.33 -14.84
C SER A 340 -24.91 -3.88 -13.64
N ILE A 341 -24.65 -3.03 -12.65
CA ILE A 341 -23.87 -3.39 -11.46
C ILE A 341 -24.78 -3.38 -10.25
N TRP A 342 -24.67 -4.42 -9.43
CA TRP A 342 -25.52 -4.67 -8.28
C TRP A 342 -24.69 -4.84 -7.01
N SER A 343 -25.16 -4.29 -5.89
CA SER A 343 -24.54 -4.43 -4.58
C SER A 343 -25.37 -5.37 -3.70
N LEU A 344 -24.78 -6.47 -3.26
CA LEU A 344 -25.35 -7.38 -2.27
C LEU A 344 -24.83 -7.02 -0.89
N ARG A 345 -25.75 -6.72 0.04
CA ARG A 345 -25.45 -6.29 1.40
C ARG A 345 -26.22 -7.11 2.43
N VAL A 346 -25.64 -7.26 3.61
CA VAL A 346 -26.29 -7.86 4.78
C VAL A 346 -26.29 -6.88 5.93
N ASN A 347 -27.45 -6.71 6.57
CA ASN A 347 -27.57 -6.00 7.84
C ASN A 347 -27.69 -7.01 8.97
N ARG A 348 -26.73 -6.98 9.90
CA ARG A 348 -26.70 -7.75 11.14
C ARG A 348 -26.76 -6.76 12.32
N GLY A 349 -27.96 -6.44 12.77
CA GLY A 349 -28.19 -5.35 13.74
C GLY A 349 -27.89 -3.97 13.12
N PRO A 350 -27.13 -3.09 13.79
CA PRO A 350 -26.81 -1.75 13.27
C PRO A 350 -25.71 -1.74 12.19
N LYS A 351 -25.03 -2.87 11.96
CA LYS A 351 -23.95 -2.98 10.98
C LYS A 351 -24.48 -3.43 9.63
N SER A 352 -24.10 -2.71 8.58
CA SER A 352 -24.34 -3.07 7.18
C SER A 352 -23.01 -3.44 6.53
N GLU A 353 -22.91 -4.65 6.01
CA GLU A 353 -21.72 -5.18 5.35
C GLU A 353 -22.02 -5.44 3.86
N ARG A 354 -21.06 -5.10 3.00
CA ARG A 354 -21.11 -5.45 1.56
C ARG A 354 -20.51 -6.83 1.39
N MET A 355 -21.25 -7.71 0.73
CA MET A 355 -20.93 -9.13 0.62
C MET A 355 -20.45 -9.49 -0.79
N ALA A 356 -21.07 -8.92 -1.81
CA ALA A 356 -20.66 -9.10 -3.19
C ALA A 356 -21.06 -7.91 -4.07
N THR A 357 -20.31 -7.71 -5.13
CA THR A 357 -20.68 -6.85 -6.26
C THR A 357 -20.88 -7.74 -7.48
N ILE A 358 -22.00 -7.55 -8.18
CA ILE A 358 -22.45 -8.43 -9.26
C ILE A 358 -22.58 -7.61 -10.54
N GLU A 359 -22.00 -8.11 -11.63
CA GLU A 359 -22.23 -7.59 -12.97
C GLU A 359 -23.25 -8.47 -13.69
N VAL A 360 -24.30 -7.84 -14.21
CA VAL A 360 -25.31 -8.51 -15.04
C VAL A 360 -25.36 -7.83 -16.40
N SER A 361 -25.35 -8.61 -17.47
CA SER A 361 -25.66 -8.15 -18.82
C SER A 361 -27.18 -8.08 -18.97
N PRO A 362 -27.81 -6.89 -19.04
CA PRO A 362 -29.27 -6.78 -19.06
C PRO A 362 -29.85 -7.40 -20.34
N LYS A 363 -29.17 -7.20 -21.47
CA LYS A 363 -29.58 -7.71 -22.79
C LYS A 363 -29.66 -9.23 -22.85
N THR A 364 -28.72 -9.92 -22.21
CA THR A 364 -28.66 -11.40 -22.25
C THR A 364 -29.24 -12.05 -21.01
N LYS A 365 -29.65 -11.26 -20.00
CA LYS A 365 -30.07 -11.73 -18.67
C LYS A 365 -29.05 -12.69 -18.04
N ARG A 366 -27.75 -12.36 -18.17
CA ARG A 366 -26.66 -13.18 -17.63
C ARG A 366 -25.90 -12.47 -16.53
N ILE A 367 -25.69 -13.17 -15.42
CA ILE A 367 -24.70 -12.80 -14.42
C ILE A 367 -23.32 -13.09 -15.02
N VAL A 368 -22.60 -12.02 -15.35
CA VAL A 368 -21.27 -12.07 -15.99
C VAL A 368 -20.21 -12.40 -14.95
N GLN A 369 -20.31 -11.80 -13.76
CA GLN A 369 -19.43 -12.07 -12.63
C GLN A 369 -20.09 -11.66 -11.30
N ALA A 370 -19.62 -12.28 -10.21
CA ALA A 370 -19.92 -11.88 -8.85
C ALA A 370 -18.65 -11.99 -8.01
N GLN A 371 -18.24 -10.89 -7.39
CA GLN A 371 -16.99 -10.82 -6.62
C GLN A 371 -17.21 -10.23 -5.22
N GLY A 372 -16.57 -10.84 -4.24
CA GLY A 372 -16.41 -10.33 -2.89
C GLY A 372 -15.31 -9.27 -2.81
N LYS A 373 -14.93 -8.92 -1.58
CA LYS A 373 -13.92 -7.88 -1.32
C LYS A 373 -12.55 -8.31 -1.85
N CYS A 374 -11.81 -7.38 -2.45
CA CYS A 374 -10.51 -7.61 -3.10
C CYS A 374 -10.56 -8.70 -4.19
N ASN A 375 -11.62 -8.74 -4.99
CA ASN A 375 -11.85 -9.75 -6.03
C ASN A 375 -11.91 -11.20 -5.50
N SER A 376 -12.24 -11.40 -4.21
CA SER A 376 -12.42 -12.73 -3.65
C SER A 376 -13.68 -13.40 -4.18
N SER A 377 -13.81 -14.72 -4.01
CA SER A 377 -15.10 -15.39 -4.19
C SER A 377 -16.11 -14.87 -3.15
N PRO A 378 -17.40 -14.70 -3.50
CA PRO A 378 -18.46 -14.44 -2.54
C PRO A 378 -18.56 -15.56 -1.48
N THR A 379 -19.06 -15.24 -0.28
CA THR A 379 -19.27 -16.26 0.76
C THR A 379 -20.41 -17.22 0.37
N PRO A 380 -20.47 -18.44 0.94
CA PRO A 380 -21.55 -19.39 0.64
C PRO A 380 -22.95 -18.81 0.86
N GLU A 381 -23.14 -18.01 1.90
CA GLU A 381 -24.45 -17.37 2.17
C GLU A 381 -24.78 -16.32 1.13
N ALA A 382 -23.78 -15.54 0.68
CA ALA A 382 -23.96 -14.57 -0.38
C ALA A 382 -24.30 -15.25 -1.72
N TRP A 383 -23.69 -16.40 -2.00
CA TRP A 383 -24.02 -17.24 -3.16
C TRP A 383 -25.45 -17.73 -3.12
N GLN A 384 -25.91 -18.25 -2.00
CA GLN A 384 -27.27 -18.75 -1.88
C GLN A 384 -28.32 -17.64 -2.09
N VAL A 385 -28.05 -16.45 -1.54
CA VAL A 385 -28.91 -15.28 -1.77
C VAL A 385 -28.89 -14.87 -3.26
N LEU A 386 -27.72 -14.95 -3.91
CA LEU A 386 -27.57 -14.63 -5.33
C LEU A 386 -28.29 -15.63 -6.24
N GLU A 387 -28.24 -16.93 -5.93
CA GLU A 387 -28.95 -17.98 -6.68
C GLU A 387 -30.47 -17.79 -6.58
N ASN A 388 -30.99 -17.52 -5.39
CA ASN A 388 -32.41 -17.23 -5.19
C ASN A 388 -32.87 -16.00 -5.98
N TRP A 389 -32.01 -14.97 -6.07
CA TRP A 389 -32.31 -13.79 -6.88
C TRP A 389 -32.27 -14.11 -8.38
N ALA A 390 -31.27 -14.87 -8.83
CA ALA A 390 -31.13 -15.26 -10.22
C ALA A 390 -32.32 -16.09 -10.70
N GLU A 391 -32.78 -17.06 -9.90
CA GLU A 391 -33.97 -17.86 -10.21
C GLU A 391 -35.22 -16.99 -10.31
N ARG A 392 -35.43 -16.09 -9.35
CA ARG A 392 -36.59 -15.19 -9.32
C ARG A 392 -36.67 -14.28 -10.54
N GLU A 393 -35.54 -13.73 -10.98
CA GLU A 393 -35.48 -12.75 -12.07
C GLU A 393 -35.19 -13.39 -13.45
N GLY A 394 -35.05 -14.72 -13.50
CA GLY A 394 -34.77 -15.47 -14.72
C GLY A 394 -33.37 -15.18 -15.29
N LEU A 395 -32.37 -15.06 -14.42
CA LEU A 395 -30.97 -14.81 -14.79
C LEU A 395 -30.17 -16.12 -14.87
N GLU A 396 -29.33 -16.22 -15.91
CA GLU A 396 -28.40 -17.34 -16.05
C GLU A 396 -27.00 -16.96 -15.55
N PHE A 397 -26.28 -17.90 -14.93
CA PHE A 397 -24.87 -17.72 -14.61
C PHE A 397 -24.01 -17.99 -15.85
N ASN A 398 -23.09 -17.08 -16.16
CA ASN A 398 -22.08 -17.36 -17.17
C ASN A 398 -21.17 -18.51 -16.67
N TRP A 399 -20.71 -19.35 -17.59
CA TRP A 399 -20.09 -20.66 -17.29
C TRP A 399 -18.77 -20.58 -16.49
N PHE A 400 -18.15 -19.40 -16.40
CA PHE A 400 -16.96 -19.15 -15.59
C PHE A 400 -17.25 -18.73 -14.13
N VAL A 401 -18.49 -18.40 -13.79
CA VAL A 401 -18.85 -17.74 -12.52
C VAL A 401 -18.86 -18.71 -11.32
N ARG A 402 -18.83 -20.03 -11.57
CA ARG A 402 -18.91 -21.10 -10.54
C ARG A 402 -17.57 -21.72 -10.11
N ARG A 403 -16.41 -21.15 -10.49
CA ARG A 403 -15.09 -21.70 -10.08
C ARG A 403 -14.43 -20.95 -8.94
#